data_AF-A0AAU4D9R4-F1
#
_entry.id   AF-A0AAU4D9R4-F1
#
_cell.length_a   1.000
_cell.length_b   1.000
_cell.length_c   1.000
_cell.angle_alpha   90.00
_cell.angle_beta   90.00
_cell.angle_gamma   90.00
#
_symmetry.space_group_name_H-M   'P 1'
#
loop_
_entity.id
_entity.type
_entity.pdbx_description
1 polymer ?
#
loop_
_entity_poly.entity_id
_entity_poly.type
_entity_poly.pdbx_seq_one_letter_code
_entity_poly.pdbx_strand_id
1 'polypeptide(L)'
;MSSSQHRRRASRKTIALVSAATVALGAGTLVALGTGANAADTNLTANGGFETGDLSHWSCSAGTGAVVTSPAHAGSYALEATPTASDTAQCSQTVNVQPGTAYTLSGWVQGQNAYLGASGTGSNDPSTWNSSSGWSQLTTSFTTGANTNSITLYTHGWYGTGAYHADDITLSGPAGNGTPTPTPTSASPTPTPTPTPTPTGSPSSGFKFAPYLDASFGKDLSQIAGASGQKYFTLAFLNSNGGCQATMAGGDASSNITGLRNAGGDALVSTGGWNANDLARQCGTADSLAAAYQSVIDAYGLTAIDFDIEKGDQQDNLTDHSMADRRSQAIKILQQNAANAGKTLTVSLTLGVLPESGLNADNLYIVKSAINAGVRVDLVNIMTMDYYENNGGAMGDRAAQAAQKLHDQLAQLLPGKSDAELWSLIGITPMIGQNDDPNEVFTVADARTVLAFARQHHVGRLAFWSVGRDQQGCTGGGASASCSGIDSQPYEFTKVFEQYTG
;
A
#
# COMPACT_ATOMS: atom_id res chain seq x y z
N MET A 1 51.89 26.25 -19.60
CA MET A 1 51.91 27.03 -20.85
C MET A 1 51.47 26.08 -21.96
N SER A 2 50.16 26.00 -22.24
CA SER A 2 49.52 26.42 -23.51
C SER A 2 50.29 25.92 -24.75
N SER A 3 49.74 25.07 -25.63
CA SER A 3 48.56 25.38 -26.42
C SER A 3 48.06 24.17 -27.23
N SER A 4 46.78 24.27 -27.52
CA SER A 4 45.86 23.42 -28.27
C SER A 4 45.95 23.54 -29.81
N GLN A 5 45.53 22.48 -30.53
CA GLN A 5 44.47 22.47 -31.58
C GLN A 5 44.74 21.63 -32.86
N HIS A 6 43.86 20.64 -33.05
CA HIS A 6 43.02 20.31 -34.22
C HIS A 6 43.58 20.11 -35.67
N ARG A 7 43.24 18.91 -36.19
CA ARG A 7 42.26 18.61 -37.29
C ARG A 7 42.77 18.04 -38.64
N ARG A 8 41.96 17.06 -39.11
CA ARG A 8 41.68 16.61 -40.50
C ARG A 8 42.77 15.70 -41.12
N ARG A 9 42.50 14.68 -41.95
CA ARG A 9 41.39 14.41 -42.89
C ARG A 9 41.40 12.92 -43.31
N ALA A 10 40.26 12.43 -43.79
CA ALA A 10 40.02 11.08 -44.34
C ALA A 10 40.71 10.80 -45.69
N SER A 11 40.97 9.52 -46.03
CA SER A 11 40.57 8.94 -47.33
C SER A 11 40.71 7.40 -47.41
N ARG A 12 39.86 6.85 -48.27
CA ARG A 12 39.51 5.46 -48.64
C ARG A 12 40.67 4.54 -49.05
N LYS A 13 40.45 3.22 -48.94
CA LYS A 13 40.65 2.24 -50.03
C LYS A 13 40.00 0.87 -49.75
N THR A 14 39.22 0.42 -50.72
CA THR A 14 38.56 -0.88 -50.92
C THR A 14 39.57 -1.97 -51.33
N ILE A 15 39.31 -3.26 -51.06
CA ILE A 15 39.60 -4.43 -51.93
C ILE A 15 38.87 -5.67 -51.37
N ALA A 16 38.28 -6.46 -52.28
CA ALA A 16 37.54 -7.70 -52.09
C ALA A 16 38.38 -8.94 -52.47
N LEU A 17 37.91 -10.15 -52.12
CA LEU A 17 38.09 -11.51 -52.73
C LEU A 17 38.16 -12.57 -51.59
N VAL A 18 37.20 -13.48 -51.35
CA VAL A 18 36.62 -14.63 -52.10
C VAL A 18 37.22 -15.99 -51.67
N SER A 19 36.30 -16.84 -51.15
CA SER A 19 36.22 -18.32 -51.17
C SER A 19 37.17 -19.24 -50.38
N ALA A 20 36.57 -20.11 -49.54
CA ALA A 20 36.60 -21.58 -49.74
C ALA A 20 35.61 -22.31 -48.80
N ALA A 21 34.85 -23.23 -49.38
CA ALA A 21 33.86 -24.09 -48.72
C ALA A 21 34.51 -25.35 -48.12
N THR A 22 33.92 -25.88 -47.05
CA THR A 22 33.99 -27.32 -46.72
C THR A 22 32.59 -27.82 -46.37
N VAL A 23 32.19 -28.85 -47.12
CA VAL A 23 30.94 -29.61 -47.00
C VAL A 23 31.21 -30.78 -46.05
N ALA A 24 30.35 -30.97 -45.05
CA ALA A 24 30.21 -32.24 -44.35
C ALA A 24 28.72 -32.59 -44.26
N LEU A 25 28.35 -33.73 -44.85
CA LEU A 25 27.02 -34.31 -44.80
C LEU A 25 26.72 -34.83 -43.38
N GLY A 26 25.53 -34.52 -42.87
CA GLY A 26 24.99 -35.08 -41.64
C GLY A 26 23.46 -35.12 -41.72
N ALA A 27 22.91 -36.30 -41.53
CA ALA A 27 21.55 -36.70 -41.84
C ALA A 27 20.44 -35.94 -41.10
N GLY A 28 19.33 -35.71 -41.80
CA GLY A 28 18.00 -36.12 -41.35
C GLY A 28 17.47 -35.53 -40.05
N THR A 29 16.86 -34.35 -40.15
CA THR A 29 15.53 -34.08 -39.60
C THR A 29 14.93 -32.92 -40.38
N LEU A 30 13.91 -33.18 -41.19
CA LEU A 30 12.94 -32.13 -41.51
C LEU A 30 12.29 -31.77 -40.17
N VAL A 31 12.81 -30.75 -39.50
CA VAL A 31 11.97 -29.98 -38.59
C VAL A 31 11.00 -29.28 -39.53
N ALA A 32 9.78 -29.80 -39.59
CA ALA A 32 8.67 -29.03 -40.11
C ALA A 32 8.75 -27.68 -39.40
N LEU A 33 9.09 -26.62 -40.13
CA LEU A 33 8.71 -25.29 -39.76
C LEU A 33 7.20 -25.36 -39.69
N GLY A 34 6.68 -25.67 -38.50
CA GLY A 34 5.36 -25.28 -38.11
C GLY A 34 5.37 -23.77 -38.22
N THR A 35 5.06 -23.27 -39.42
CA THR A 35 4.24 -22.09 -39.55
C THR A 35 2.95 -22.46 -38.82
N GLY A 36 2.98 -22.39 -37.49
CA GLY A 36 1.78 -22.20 -36.72
C GLY A 36 1.13 -21.03 -37.40
N ALA A 37 0.02 -21.29 -38.08
CA ALA A 37 -0.81 -20.26 -38.63
C ALA A 37 -1.00 -19.26 -37.49
N ASN A 38 -0.43 -18.06 -37.64
CA ASN A 38 -0.74 -16.98 -36.72
C ASN A 38 -2.26 -16.87 -36.80
N ALA A 39 -2.94 -17.30 -35.73
CA ALA A 39 -4.34 -16.95 -35.55
C ALA A 39 -4.38 -15.45 -35.74
N ALA A 40 -5.20 -14.96 -36.68
CA ALA A 40 -5.27 -13.54 -36.99
C ALA A 40 -5.37 -12.79 -35.66
N ASP A 41 -4.42 -11.90 -35.42
CA ASP A 41 -4.38 -10.99 -34.27
C ASP A 41 -5.75 -10.31 -34.19
N THR A 42 -6.62 -10.87 -33.34
CA THR A 42 -8.01 -10.47 -33.25
C THR A 42 -8.05 -9.37 -32.22
N ASN A 43 -8.67 -8.24 -32.55
CA ASN A 43 -8.94 -7.24 -31.53
C ASN A 43 -9.95 -7.83 -30.53
N LEU A 44 -9.52 -8.03 -29.29
CA LEU A 44 -10.33 -8.64 -28.23
C LEU A 44 -11.15 -7.62 -27.44
N THR A 45 -11.02 -6.32 -27.71
CA THR A 45 -11.84 -5.29 -27.06
C THR A 45 -13.22 -5.22 -27.71
N ALA A 46 -14.27 -5.26 -26.89
CA ALA A 46 -15.62 -4.89 -27.31
C ALA A 46 -15.78 -3.38 -27.21
N ASN A 47 -16.29 -2.75 -28.27
CA ASN A 47 -16.54 -1.30 -28.32
C ASN A 47 -15.34 -0.44 -27.87
N GLY A 48 -14.12 -0.80 -28.28
CA GLY A 48 -12.91 -0.07 -27.88
C GLY A 48 -12.80 1.35 -28.46
N GLY A 49 -13.52 1.65 -29.53
CA GLY A 49 -13.66 3.00 -30.11
C GLY A 49 -14.99 3.68 -29.77
N PHE A 50 -15.77 3.15 -28.82
CA PHE A 50 -17.00 3.79 -28.30
C PHE A 50 -18.12 4.10 -29.33
N GLU A 51 -18.03 3.55 -30.56
CA GLU A 51 -18.95 3.80 -31.68
C GLU A 51 -20.38 3.27 -31.48
N THR A 52 -20.66 2.49 -30.44
CA THR A 52 -22.06 2.18 -30.06
C THR A 52 -22.81 3.40 -29.53
N GLY A 53 -22.11 4.50 -29.21
CA GLY A 53 -22.68 5.69 -28.60
C GLY A 53 -23.01 5.54 -27.11
N ASP A 54 -22.54 4.45 -26.48
CA ASP A 54 -22.75 4.15 -25.07
C ASP A 54 -21.56 3.40 -24.44
N LEU A 55 -21.62 3.22 -23.12
CA LEU A 55 -20.61 2.51 -22.32
C LEU A 55 -20.99 1.05 -22.05
N SER A 56 -21.84 0.41 -22.87
CA SER A 56 -22.37 -0.94 -22.60
C SER A 56 -21.29 -2.03 -22.39
N HIS A 57 -20.07 -1.80 -22.86
CA HIS A 57 -18.91 -2.71 -22.72
C HIS A 57 -17.79 -2.17 -21.80
N TRP A 58 -17.96 -0.97 -21.26
CA TRP A 58 -16.96 -0.28 -20.45
C TRP A 58 -17.56 0.22 -19.14
N SER A 59 -16.93 -0.09 -18.02
CA SER A 59 -17.35 0.40 -16.71
C SER A 59 -16.43 1.52 -16.26
N CYS A 60 -16.99 2.72 -16.07
CA CYS A 60 -16.28 3.88 -15.55
C CYS A 60 -16.60 4.09 -14.07
N SER A 61 -15.57 4.35 -13.26
CA SER A 61 -15.71 4.59 -11.82
C SER A 61 -16.63 5.77 -11.52
N ALA A 62 -17.49 5.62 -10.51
CA ALA A 62 -18.40 6.66 -10.01
C ALA A 62 -19.24 7.42 -11.07
N GLY A 63 -19.45 6.85 -12.26
CA GLY A 63 -20.12 7.53 -13.37
C GLY A 63 -19.33 8.72 -13.96
N THR A 64 -18.01 8.73 -13.80
CA THR A 64 -17.10 9.78 -14.27
C THR A 64 -16.90 9.81 -15.78
N GLY A 65 -17.27 8.73 -16.48
CA GLY A 65 -17.12 8.56 -17.91
C GLY A 65 -18.42 8.76 -18.69
N ALA A 66 -18.31 9.33 -19.87
CA ALA A 66 -19.37 9.48 -20.85
C ALA A 66 -18.82 9.27 -22.26
N VAL A 67 -19.69 8.87 -23.18
CA VAL A 67 -19.36 8.88 -24.62
C VAL A 67 -19.66 10.28 -25.17
N VAL A 68 -18.68 10.88 -25.83
CA VAL A 68 -18.77 12.23 -26.43
C VAL A 68 -18.60 12.16 -27.95
N THR A 69 -19.15 13.14 -28.68
CA THR A 69 -18.98 13.24 -30.14
C THR A 69 -17.80 14.11 -30.56
N SER A 70 -17.12 14.77 -29.61
CA SER A 70 -15.94 15.60 -29.84
C SER A 70 -15.21 15.87 -28.53
N PRO A 71 -13.87 15.76 -28.49
CA PRO A 71 -13.02 15.24 -29.56
C PRO A 71 -13.24 13.72 -29.75
N ALA A 72 -13.17 13.26 -31.00
CA ALA A 72 -13.05 11.84 -31.38
C ALA A 72 -11.77 11.66 -32.20
N HIS A 73 -11.04 10.56 -32.02
CA HIS A 73 -9.82 10.30 -32.78
C HIS A 73 -10.17 9.71 -34.15
N ALA A 74 -11.02 8.67 -34.15
CA ALA A 74 -11.62 8.09 -35.33
C ALA A 74 -13.13 7.93 -35.10
N GLY A 75 -13.89 7.71 -36.18
CA GLY A 75 -15.33 7.53 -36.04
C GLY A 75 -16.08 8.79 -35.57
N SER A 76 -17.17 8.59 -34.84
CA SER A 76 -18.08 9.64 -34.38
C SER A 76 -18.03 9.87 -32.87
N TYR A 77 -17.43 8.95 -32.11
CA TYR A 77 -17.51 8.93 -30.67
C TYR A 77 -16.15 8.63 -30.03
N ALA A 78 -15.97 9.10 -28.79
CA ALA A 78 -14.86 8.71 -27.94
C ALA A 78 -15.31 8.67 -26.48
N LEU A 79 -14.52 8.05 -25.61
CA LEU A 79 -14.68 8.20 -24.17
C LEU A 79 -14.16 9.59 -23.77
N GLU A 80 -14.95 10.32 -22.98
CA GLU A 80 -14.47 11.37 -22.08
C GLU A 80 -14.67 10.88 -20.65
N ALA A 81 -13.64 10.97 -19.84
CA ALA A 81 -13.74 10.68 -18.42
C ALA A 81 -13.03 11.78 -17.63
N THR A 82 -13.72 12.29 -16.61
CA THR A 82 -13.24 13.45 -15.83
C THR A 82 -12.76 13.01 -14.46
N PRO A 83 -11.43 12.97 -14.23
CA PRO A 83 -10.89 12.74 -12.90
C PRO A 83 -11.43 13.78 -11.92
N THR A 84 -11.77 13.33 -10.72
CA THR A 84 -12.08 14.24 -9.62
C THR A 84 -10.85 14.36 -8.71
N ALA A 85 -10.92 15.17 -7.66
CA ALA A 85 -9.91 15.11 -6.58
C ALA A 85 -9.81 13.72 -5.92
N SER A 86 -10.71 12.83 -6.30
CA SER A 86 -11.23 11.73 -5.54
C SER A 86 -11.48 10.50 -6.45
N ASP A 87 -11.10 10.56 -7.73
CA ASP A 87 -11.28 9.47 -8.68
C ASP A 87 -10.37 9.75 -9.87
N THR A 88 -9.61 8.76 -10.35
CA THR A 88 -8.85 8.89 -11.62
C THR A 88 -9.74 8.80 -12.85
N ALA A 89 -11.05 8.61 -12.65
CA ALA A 89 -12.06 8.38 -13.67
C ALA A 89 -11.75 7.16 -14.53
N GLN A 90 -11.35 6.06 -13.87
CA GLN A 90 -10.95 4.84 -14.56
C GLN A 90 -12.13 4.21 -15.30
N CYS A 91 -11.95 3.97 -16.60
CA CYS A 91 -12.85 3.18 -17.42
C CYS A 91 -12.19 1.86 -17.80
N SER A 92 -12.90 0.75 -17.60
CA SER A 92 -12.32 -0.59 -17.72
C SER A 92 -13.23 -1.60 -18.42
N GLN A 93 -12.60 -2.63 -18.99
CA GLN A 93 -13.26 -3.76 -19.63
C GLN A 93 -12.52 -5.06 -19.33
N THR A 94 -13.24 -6.10 -18.92
CA THR A 94 -12.70 -7.45 -18.73
C THR A 94 -12.72 -8.23 -20.05
N VAL A 95 -11.61 -8.88 -20.39
CA VAL A 95 -11.42 -9.60 -21.65
C VAL A 95 -10.87 -11.00 -21.39
N ASN A 96 -11.37 -11.99 -22.13
CA ASN A 96 -10.88 -13.37 -22.06
C ASN A 96 -9.60 -13.54 -22.88
N VAL A 97 -8.59 -14.15 -22.27
CA VAL A 97 -7.25 -14.37 -22.85
C VAL A 97 -6.83 -15.83 -22.66
N GLN A 98 -5.74 -16.24 -23.30
CA GLN A 98 -5.11 -17.54 -23.14
C GLN A 98 -3.96 -17.44 -22.12
N PRO A 99 -3.70 -18.47 -21.31
CA PRO A 99 -2.56 -18.50 -20.41
C PRO A 99 -1.22 -18.54 -21.16
N GLY A 100 -0.15 -18.03 -20.55
CA GLY A 100 1.22 -18.12 -21.09
C GLY A 100 1.43 -17.44 -22.44
N THR A 101 0.59 -16.47 -22.81
CA THR A 101 0.45 -15.95 -24.17
C THR A 101 0.73 -14.45 -24.24
N ALA A 102 1.42 -14.02 -25.29
CA ALA A 102 1.76 -12.62 -25.51
C ALA A 102 0.59 -11.83 -26.10
N TYR A 103 0.39 -10.62 -25.59
CA TYR A 103 -0.61 -9.66 -26.05
C TYR A 103 0.01 -8.27 -26.22
N THR A 104 -0.57 -7.48 -27.13
CA THR A 104 -0.26 -6.06 -27.28
C THR A 104 -1.53 -5.24 -27.08
N LEU A 105 -1.50 -4.34 -26.10
CA LEU A 105 -2.56 -3.37 -25.84
C LEU A 105 -2.15 -2.02 -26.45
N SER A 106 -3.02 -1.45 -27.26
CA SER A 106 -2.84 -0.09 -27.77
C SER A 106 -4.14 0.71 -27.72
N GLY A 107 -4.04 2.04 -27.73
CA GLY A 107 -5.19 2.93 -27.71
C GLY A 107 -4.74 4.38 -27.86
N TRP A 108 -5.63 5.23 -28.33
CA TRP A 108 -5.38 6.67 -28.44
C TRP A 108 -5.90 7.36 -27.20
N VAL A 109 -5.09 8.27 -26.64
CA VAL A 109 -5.49 9.08 -25.51
C VAL A 109 -5.17 10.55 -25.74
N GLN A 110 -5.95 11.42 -25.10
CA GLN A 110 -5.76 12.85 -25.08
C GLN A 110 -6.05 13.34 -23.66
N GLY A 111 -5.26 14.27 -23.13
CA GLY A 111 -5.44 14.81 -21.79
C GLY A 111 -4.16 14.81 -20.96
N GLN A 112 -4.24 15.39 -19.77
CA GLN A 112 -3.14 15.44 -18.82
C GLN A 112 -3.09 14.10 -18.07
N ASN A 113 -1.93 13.44 -18.09
CA ASN A 113 -1.68 12.17 -17.41
C ASN A 113 -2.73 11.10 -17.78
N ALA A 114 -2.95 10.89 -19.06
CA ALA A 114 -3.84 9.84 -19.55
C ALA A 114 -3.08 8.51 -19.65
N TYR A 115 -3.61 7.48 -19.00
CA TYR A 115 -3.00 6.15 -18.88
C TYR A 115 -3.77 5.11 -19.71
N LEU A 116 -3.04 4.10 -20.17
CA LEU A 116 -3.55 2.87 -20.76
C LEU A 116 -2.81 1.68 -20.13
N GLY A 117 -3.55 0.66 -19.67
CA GLY A 117 -2.94 -0.49 -19.04
C GLY A 117 -3.83 -1.73 -18.97
N ALA A 118 -3.24 -2.83 -18.50
CA ALA A 118 -3.93 -4.09 -18.23
C ALA A 118 -3.59 -4.56 -16.81
N SER A 119 -4.56 -5.16 -16.13
CA SER A 119 -4.42 -5.74 -14.79
C SER A 119 -4.88 -7.19 -14.74
N GLY A 120 -4.37 -7.95 -13.78
CA GLY A 120 -4.69 -9.37 -13.62
C GLY A 120 -4.02 -10.25 -14.67
N THR A 121 -2.92 -9.81 -15.27
CA THR A 121 -2.20 -10.57 -16.31
C THR A 121 -1.60 -11.87 -15.78
N GLY A 122 -1.44 -12.03 -14.46
CA GLY A 122 -0.76 -13.17 -13.83
C GLY A 122 0.75 -13.16 -14.05
N SER A 123 1.29 -12.04 -14.52
CA SER A 123 2.70 -11.67 -14.49
C SER A 123 2.80 -10.20 -14.02
N ASN A 124 3.67 -9.39 -14.61
CA ASN A 124 3.71 -7.96 -14.33
C ASN A 124 2.62 -7.24 -15.13
N ASP A 125 1.72 -6.56 -14.42
CA ASP A 125 0.65 -5.79 -15.03
C ASP A 125 1.20 -4.52 -15.71
N PRO A 126 1.04 -4.37 -17.05
CA PRO A 126 1.62 -3.27 -17.79
C PRO A 126 0.77 -2.00 -17.68
N SER A 127 1.43 -0.84 -17.66
CA SER A 127 0.80 0.46 -17.91
C SER A 127 1.75 1.38 -18.65
N THR A 128 1.19 2.34 -19.39
CA THR A 128 1.92 3.43 -20.04
C THR A 128 1.03 4.68 -20.03
N TRP A 129 1.64 5.85 -20.22
CA TRP A 129 0.92 7.12 -20.11
C TRP A 129 1.59 8.24 -20.90
N ASN A 130 0.84 9.31 -21.11
CA ASN A 130 1.38 10.58 -21.60
C ASN A 130 0.62 11.78 -21.02
N SER A 131 1.08 12.98 -21.36
CA SER A 131 0.35 14.23 -21.15
C SER A 131 0.39 15.02 -22.45
N SER A 132 -0.70 14.97 -23.23
CA SER A 132 -0.79 15.64 -24.53
C SER A 132 -2.14 16.30 -24.70
N SER A 133 -2.16 17.53 -25.20
CA SER A 133 -3.39 18.24 -25.54
C SER A 133 -4.02 17.75 -26.86
N GLY A 134 -3.31 16.94 -27.64
CA GLY A 134 -3.84 16.24 -28.82
C GLY A 134 -3.71 14.72 -28.69
N TRP A 135 -4.45 13.97 -29.51
CA TRP A 135 -4.42 12.51 -29.53
C TRP A 135 -3.00 11.97 -29.69
N SER A 136 -2.64 11.00 -28.85
CA SER A 136 -1.40 10.24 -28.95
C SER A 136 -1.68 8.77 -28.75
N GLN A 137 -1.05 7.93 -29.55
CA GLN A 137 -1.16 6.50 -29.39
C GLN A 137 -0.24 6.03 -28.27
N LEU A 138 -0.82 5.26 -27.35
CA LEU A 138 -0.09 4.50 -26.34
C LEU A 138 -0.10 3.02 -26.73
N THR A 139 1.02 2.35 -26.51
CA THR A 139 1.18 0.90 -26.74
C THR A 139 1.98 0.28 -25.62
N THR A 140 1.53 -0.88 -25.14
CA THR A 140 2.27 -1.72 -24.19
C THR A 140 2.04 -3.20 -24.52
N SER A 141 2.93 -4.07 -24.06
CA SER A 141 2.85 -5.52 -24.31
C SER A 141 3.09 -6.28 -23.02
N PHE A 142 2.45 -7.45 -22.91
CA PHE A 142 2.60 -8.35 -21.75
C PHE A 142 2.44 -9.80 -22.17
N THR A 143 2.87 -10.71 -21.31
CA THR A 143 2.61 -12.15 -21.43
C THR A 143 1.78 -12.60 -20.24
N THR A 144 0.66 -13.25 -20.50
CA THR A 144 -0.21 -13.76 -19.45
C THR A 144 0.48 -14.87 -18.64
N GLY A 145 0.17 -14.97 -17.35
CA GLY A 145 0.64 -16.03 -16.48
C GLY A 145 0.09 -17.41 -16.88
N ALA A 146 0.70 -18.46 -16.34
CA ALA A 146 0.40 -19.85 -16.71
C ALA A 146 -1.04 -20.31 -16.44
N ASN A 147 -1.81 -19.55 -15.64
CA ASN A 147 -3.21 -19.85 -15.29
C ASN A 147 -4.18 -18.70 -15.64
N THR A 148 -3.71 -17.67 -16.35
CA THR A 148 -4.53 -16.47 -16.62
C THR A 148 -5.40 -16.67 -17.85
N ASN A 149 -6.71 -16.70 -17.65
CA ASN A 149 -7.70 -16.84 -18.72
C ASN A 149 -8.56 -15.57 -18.93
N SER A 150 -8.36 -14.55 -18.09
CA SER A 150 -9.09 -13.28 -18.14
C SER A 150 -8.23 -12.17 -17.55
N ILE A 151 -8.34 -10.96 -18.11
CA ILE A 151 -7.64 -9.75 -17.66
C ILE A 151 -8.59 -8.56 -17.70
N THR A 152 -8.22 -7.46 -17.05
CA THR A 152 -8.96 -6.19 -17.12
C THR A 152 -8.11 -5.13 -17.80
N LEU A 153 -8.58 -4.63 -18.94
CA LEU A 153 -8.03 -3.48 -19.64
C LEU A 153 -8.59 -2.20 -19.02
N TYR A 154 -7.81 -1.14 -18.96
CA TYR A 154 -8.27 0.13 -18.42
C TYR A 154 -7.60 1.35 -19.06
N THR A 155 -8.32 2.48 -19.00
CA THR A 155 -7.77 3.82 -19.12
C THR A 155 -8.12 4.62 -17.88
N HIS A 156 -7.29 5.60 -17.51
CA HIS A 156 -7.60 6.55 -16.45
C HIS A 156 -6.81 7.85 -16.61
N GLY A 157 -7.25 8.91 -15.96
CA GLY A 157 -6.51 10.17 -15.83
C GLY A 157 -5.74 10.22 -14.51
N TRP A 158 -5.46 11.43 -14.02
CA TRP A 158 -4.83 11.63 -12.72
C TRP A 158 -5.71 12.49 -11.82
N TYR A 159 -5.64 12.28 -10.50
CA TYR A 159 -6.48 13.00 -9.55
C TYR A 159 -6.39 14.52 -9.72
N GLY A 160 -7.56 15.17 -9.72
CA GLY A 160 -7.69 16.61 -9.84
C GLY A 160 -7.24 17.20 -11.18
N THR A 161 -6.96 16.38 -12.20
CA THR A 161 -6.72 16.88 -13.56
C THR A 161 -8.03 17.06 -14.32
N GLY A 162 -7.98 17.84 -15.41
CA GLY A 162 -9.10 17.93 -16.34
C GLY A 162 -9.40 16.60 -17.01
N ALA A 163 -10.51 16.58 -17.76
CA ALA A 163 -10.94 15.41 -18.51
C ALA A 163 -9.82 14.84 -19.38
N TYR A 164 -9.77 13.51 -19.46
CA TYR A 164 -9.02 12.81 -20.48
C TYR A 164 -10.00 12.14 -21.44
N HIS A 165 -9.53 11.90 -22.65
CA HIS A 165 -10.25 11.15 -23.66
C HIS A 165 -9.48 9.89 -24.02
N ALA A 166 -10.22 8.83 -24.34
CA ALA A 166 -9.65 7.62 -24.90
C ALA A 166 -10.50 7.13 -26.08
N ASP A 167 -9.82 6.55 -27.07
CA ASP A 167 -10.45 6.07 -28.29
C ASP A 167 -9.62 4.94 -28.92
N ASP A 168 -10.24 4.16 -29.81
CA ASP A 168 -9.62 3.09 -30.58
C ASP A 168 -8.79 2.10 -29.74
N ILE A 169 -9.28 1.73 -28.56
CA ILE A 169 -8.57 0.79 -27.67
C ILE A 169 -8.63 -0.60 -28.26
N THR A 170 -7.46 -1.23 -28.45
CA THR A 170 -7.32 -2.55 -29.05
C THR A 170 -6.43 -3.46 -28.19
N LEU A 171 -6.86 -4.70 -28.02
CA LEU A 171 -6.03 -5.77 -27.45
C LEU A 171 -5.80 -6.81 -28.54
N SER A 172 -4.57 -6.85 -29.05
CA SER A 172 -4.15 -7.80 -30.06
C SER A 172 -3.57 -9.06 -29.43
N GLY A 173 -4.14 -10.21 -29.78
CA GLY A 173 -3.65 -11.54 -29.44
C GLY A 173 -4.74 -12.59 -29.61
N PRO A 174 -4.47 -13.87 -29.30
CA PRO A 174 -5.45 -14.94 -29.48
C PRO A 174 -6.55 -14.87 -28.41
N ALA A 175 -7.79 -15.08 -28.83
CA ALA A 175 -8.95 -15.07 -27.91
C ALA A 175 -8.89 -16.23 -26.90
N GLY A 176 -9.28 -15.96 -25.65
CA GLY A 176 -9.47 -17.01 -24.64
C GLY A 176 -10.64 -17.94 -24.97
N ASN A 177 -10.55 -19.20 -24.54
CA ASN A 177 -11.62 -20.19 -24.71
C ASN A 177 -12.75 -19.93 -23.69
N GLY A 178 -13.64 -18.99 -24.01
CA GLY A 178 -14.85 -18.73 -23.23
C GLY A 178 -15.74 -17.70 -23.91
N THR A 179 -17.00 -18.04 -24.15
CA THR A 179 -18.01 -17.09 -24.63
C THR A 179 -18.29 -16.07 -23.50
N PRO A 180 -18.26 -14.76 -23.76
CA PRO A 180 -18.69 -13.78 -22.78
C PRO A 180 -20.17 -14.03 -22.46
N THR A 181 -20.49 -14.26 -21.18
CA THR A 181 -21.87 -14.32 -20.72
C THR A 181 -22.28 -12.90 -20.33
N PRO A 182 -23.17 -12.22 -21.08
CA PRO A 182 -23.73 -10.96 -20.62
C PRO A 182 -24.65 -11.25 -19.42
N THR A 183 -24.42 -10.57 -18.30
CA THR A 183 -25.37 -10.58 -17.18
C THR A 183 -26.44 -9.52 -17.48
N PRO A 184 -27.73 -9.88 -17.63
CA PRO A 184 -28.77 -8.91 -17.91
C PRO A 184 -29.16 -8.13 -16.64
N THR A 185 -29.24 -6.82 -16.79
CA THR A 185 -29.83 -5.87 -15.84
C THR A 185 -31.29 -6.22 -15.60
N SER A 186 -31.68 -6.50 -14.34
CA SER A 186 -33.08 -6.58 -13.93
C SER A 186 -33.46 -5.37 -13.09
N ALA A 187 -34.57 -4.75 -13.44
CA ALA A 187 -35.09 -3.54 -12.84
C ALA A 187 -35.50 -3.74 -11.37
N SER A 188 -35.23 -2.71 -10.58
CA SER A 188 -35.60 -2.53 -9.17
C SER A 188 -37.10 -2.70 -8.91
N PRO A 189 -37.52 -3.50 -7.91
CA PRO A 189 -38.77 -3.30 -7.19
C PRO A 189 -38.52 -2.54 -5.88
N THR A 190 -39.40 -1.58 -5.61
CA THR A 190 -39.50 -0.74 -4.41
C THR A 190 -39.42 -1.55 -3.09
N PRO A 191 -38.67 -1.09 -2.05
CA PRO A 191 -38.48 -1.86 -0.83
C PRO A 191 -39.69 -1.78 0.10
N THR A 192 -40.15 -2.94 0.57
CA THR A 192 -40.92 -3.09 1.82
C THR A 192 -39.94 -3.58 2.90
N PRO A 193 -39.94 -3.01 4.12
CA PRO A 193 -38.89 -3.26 5.11
C PRO A 193 -39.01 -4.67 5.68
N THR A 194 -37.89 -5.40 5.72
CA THR A 194 -37.74 -6.71 6.37
C THR A 194 -36.32 -6.74 6.97
N PRO A 195 -36.15 -7.27 8.20
CA PRO A 195 -35.23 -6.72 9.19
C PRO A 195 -33.75 -6.98 8.86
N THR A 196 -32.94 -6.00 9.26
CA THR A 196 -31.48 -5.99 9.22
C THR A 196 -30.89 -7.32 9.70
N PRO A 197 -30.12 -8.05 8.87
CA PRO A 197 -29.26 -9.11 9.37
C PRO A 197 -28.21 -8.49 10.29
N THR A 198 -28.16 -8.97 11.54
CA THR A 198 -27.08 -8.67 12.47
C THR A 198 -25.75 -9.04 11.81
N PRO A 199 -24.78 -8.10 11.71
CA PRO A 199 -23.50 -8.40 11.10
C PRO A 199 -22.76 -9.45 11.95
N THR A 200 -22.42 -10.56 11.32
CA THR A 200 -21.56 -11.60 11.90
C THR A 200 -20.11 -11.07 11.92
N GLY A 201 -19.68 -10.61 13.10
CA GLY A 201 -18.30 -10.63 13.58
C GLY A 201 -17.21 -9.96 12.73
N SER A 202 -16.98 -8.67 12.97
CA SER A 202 -15.70 -8.01 12.69
C SER A 202 -14.63 -8.52 13.67
N PRO A 203 -13.48 -9.06 13.23
CA PRO A 203 -12.39 -9.42 14.14
C PRO A 203 -11.49 -8.19 14.38
N SER A 204 -11.81 -7.29 15.34
CA SER A 204 -10.83 -6.30 15.85
C SER A 204 -11.19 -5.55 17.14
N SER A 205 -12.16 -5.96 17.96
CA SER A 205 -12.55 -5.18 19.16
C SER A 205 -11.42 -5.03 20.20
N GLY A 206 -10.34 -5.80 20.14
CA GLY A 206 -9.25 -5.77 21.11
C GLY A 206 -8.26 -4.62 20.96
N PHE A 207 -7.81 -4.30 19.75
CA PHE A 207 -6.67 -3.38 19.56
C PHE A 207 -7.06 -1.90 19.38
N LYS A 208 -8.11 -1.45 20.08
CA LYS A 208 -8.50 -0.03 20.13
C LYS A 208 -7.52 0.82 20.92
N PHE A 209 -6.94 0.25 21.98
CA PHE A 209 -5.76 0.79 22.64
C PHE A 209 -4.71 -0.30 22.79
N ALA A 210 -3.55 -0.12 22.15
CA ALA A 210 -2.48 -1.12 22.11
C ALA A 210 -1.10 -0.44 22.19
N PRO A 211 -0.66 0.01 23.39
CA PRO A 211 0.60 0.72 23.55
C PRO A 211 1.79 -0.18 23.20
N TYR A 212 2.89 0.45 22.78
CA TYR A 212 4.11 -0.25 22.42
C TYR A 212 4.82 -0.76 23.66
N LEU A 213 5.33 -1.99 23.61
CA LEU A 213 6.28 -2.54 24.55
C LEU A 213 7.52 -2.98 23.78
N ASP A 214 8.66 -2.40 24.13
CA ASP A 214 9.95 -2.87 23.64
C ASP A 214 10.27 -4.25 24.27
N ALA A 215 10.26 -5.27 23.43
CA ALA A 215 10.46 -6.67 23.74
C ALA A 215 11.88 -6.95 24.26
N SER A 216 12.87 -6.10 23.95
CA SER A 216 14.25 -6.26 24.41
C SER A 216 14.38 -6.08 25.93
N PHE A 217 13.43 -5.41 26.59
CA PHE A 217 13.42 -5.26 28.04
C PHE A 217 13.02 -6.53 28.80
N GLY A 218 12.63 -7.60 28.11
CA GLY A 218 12.35 -8.90 28.72
C GLY A 218 11.23 -8.88 29.77
N LYS A 219 10.28 -7.95 29.65
CA LYS A 219 9.16 -7.83 30.59
C LYS A 219 8.09 -8.90 30.32
N ASP A 220 7.53 -9.45 31.39
CA ASP A 220 6.42 -10.39 31.33
C ASP A 220 5.10 -9.64 31.10
N LEU A 221 4.49 -9.86 29.93
CA LEU A 221 3.24 -9.23 29.53
C LEU A 221 2.08 -9.55 30.47
N SER A 222 2.04 -10.75 31.04
CA SER A 222 0.97 -11.16 31.95
C SER A 222 1.05 -10.41 33.29
N GLN A 223 2.27 -10.13 33.76
CA GLN A 223 2.50 -9.33 34.97
C GLN A 223 2.14 -7.87 34.74
N ILE A 224 2.56 -7.29 33.60
CA ILE A 224 2.15 -5.94 33.22
C ILE A 224 0.62 -5.86 33.15
N ALA A 225 -0.02 -6.79 32.45
CA ALA A 225 -1.47 -6.83 32.32
C ALA A 225 -2.19 -6.96 33.67
N GLY A 226 -1.62 -7.71 34.62
CA GLY A 226 -2.15 -7.83 35.99
C GLY A 226 -1.97 -6.54 36.81
N ALA A 227 -0.87 -5.82 36.62
CA ALA A 227 -0.55 -4.61 37.37
C ALA A 227 -1.24 -3.35 36.83
N SER A 228 -1.36 -3.23 35.50
CA SER A 228 -1.93 -2.05 34.85
C SER A 228 -3.40 -2.21 34.47
N GLY A 229 -3.87 -3.45 34.26
CA GLY A 229 -5.17 -3.74 33.66
C GLY A 229 -5.14 -3.85 32.13
N GLN A 230 -4.06 -3.38 31.48
CA GLN A 230 -3.94 -3.38 30.02
C GLN A 230 -3.91 -4.79 29.44
N LYS A 231 -4.73 -5.04 28.42
CA LYS A 231 -4.88 -6.37 27.81
C LYS A 231 -4.29 -6.49 26.41
N TYR A 232 -4.00 -5.39 25.75
CA TYR A 232 -3.58 -5.39 24.36
C TYR A 232 -2.27 -4.64 24.19
N PHE A 233 -1.30 -5.22 23.48
CA PHE A 233 0.03 -4.64 23.35
C PHE A 233 0.54 -4.73 21.92
N THR A 234 1.35 -3.75 21.52
CA THR A 234 2.17 -3.81 20.31
C THR A 234 3.59 -4.17 20.70
N LEU A 235 4.06 -5.37 20.34
CA LEU A 235 5.42 -5.83 20.69
C LEU A 235 6.42 -5.34 19.65
N ALA A 236 7.35 -4.50 20.09
CA ALA A 236 8.36 -3.86 19.28
C ALA A 236 9.76 -4.40 19.63
N PHE A 237 10.66 -4.71 18.71
CA PHE A 237 10.47 -4.82 17.27
C PHE A 237 10.89 -6.20 16.76
N LEU A 238 10.27 -6.59 15.66
CA LEU A 238 10.69 -7.70 14.80
C LEU A 238 11.58 -7.16 13.70
N ASN A 239 12.82 -7.64 13.59
CA ASN A 239 13.77 -7.17 12.58
C ASN A 239 14.61 -8.31 12.01
N SER A 240 15.45 -8.02 11.01
CA SER A 240 16.36 -8.99 10.42
C SER A 240 17.53 -9.32 11.36
N ASN A 241 17.90 -10.59 11.40
CA ASN A 241 19.13 -11.08 12.05
C ASN A 241 20.42 -10.91 11.19
N GLY A 242 20.35 -10.17 10.07
CA GLY A 242 21.44 -10.03 9.10
C GLY A 242 21.20 -10.77 7.78
N GLY A 243 20.11 -11.53 7.66
CA GLY A 243 19.60 -12.09 6.40
C GLY A 243 18.09 -11.94 6.26
N CYS A 244 17.48 -12.62 5.28
CA CYS A 244 16.02 -12.64 5.12
C CYS A 244 15.37 -13.61 6.14
N GLN A 245 15.55 -13.32 7.43
CA GLN A 245 15.00 -14.07 8.55
C GLN A 245 14.59 -13.11 9.66
N ALA A 246 13.36 -13.25 10.11
CA ALA A 246 12.76 -12.39 11.13
C ALA A 246 13.17 -12.84 12.53
N THR A 247 13.50 -11.89 13.41
CA THR A 247 13.85 -12.14 14.81
C THR A 247 13.35 -11.00 15.68
N MET A 248 12.72 -11.34 16.80
CA MET A 248 12.29 -10.38 17.81
C MET A 248 13.49 -9.86 18.60
N ALA A 249 13.53 -8.56 18.89
CA ALA A 249 14.63 -7.91 19.61
C ALA A 249 14.96 -8.53 20.99
N GLY A 250 13.97 -9.13 21.66
CA GLY A 250 14.12 -9.83 22.94
C GLY A 250 14.22 -11.36 22.86
N GLY A 251 14.36 -11.93 21.66
CA GLY A 251 14.20 -13.37 21.44
C GLY A 251 12.74 -13.81 21.35
N ASP A 252 12.50 -15.12 21.38
CA ASP A 252 11.17 -15.70 21.14
C ASP A 252 10.11 -15.17 22.12
N ALA A 253 9.06 -14.55 21.59
CA ALA A 253 7.94 -13.98 22.33
C ALA A 253 6.77 -14.95 22.57
N SER A 254 6.85 -16.20 22.12
CA SER A 254 5.75 -17.19 22.19
C SER A 254 5.16 -17.34 23.59
N SER A 255 6.02 -17.46 24.61
CA SER A 255 5.62 -17.64 26.00
C SER A 255 4.92 -16.40 26.56
N ASN A 256 5.44 -15.21 26.27
CA ASN A 256 4.84 -13.94 26.68
C ASN A 256 3.46 -13.72 26.07
N ILE A 257 3.31 -13.97 24.76
CA ILE A 257 2.02 -13.85 24.06
C ILE A 257 1.02 -14.87 24.59
N THR A 258 1.45 -16.12 24.82
CA THR A 258 0.59 -17.17 25.40
C THR A 258 0.15 -16.81 26.82
N GLY A 259 1.06 -16.32 27.66
CA GLY A 259 0.75 -15.87 29.02
C GLY A 259 -0.26 -14.72 29.03
N LEU A 260 -0.09 -13.74 28.14
CA LEU A 260 -1.04 -12.64 27.97
C LEU A 260 -2.43 -13.13 27.53
N ARG A 261 -2.49 -14.06 26.58
CA ARG A 261 -3.76 -14.67 26.13
C ARG A 261 -4.46 -15.45 27.23
N ASN A 262 -3.72 -16.17 28.05
CA ASN A 262 -4.27 -16.83 29.24
C ASN A 262 -4.80 -15.82 30.27
N ALA A 263 -4.26 -14.60 30.29
CA ALA A 263 -4.75 -13.48 31.10
C ALA A 263 -5.88 -12.67 30.44
N GLY A 264 -6.44 -13.16 29.32
CA GLY A 264 -7.55 -12.53 28.59
C GLY A 264 -7.14 -11.38 27.66
N GLY A 265 -5.85 -11.26 27.33
CA GLY A 265 -5.32 -10.26 26.42
C GLY A 265 -4.89 -10.82 25.06
N ASP A 266 -4.30 -9.96 24.22
CA ASP A 266 -3.65 -10.37 22.98
C ASP A 266 -2.56 -9.37 22.57
N ALA A 267 -1.68 -9.77 21.66
CA ALA A 267 -0.61 -8.93 21.17
C ALA A 267 -0.55 -8.92 19.65
N LEU A 268 -0.20 -7.76 19.09
CA LEU A 268 0.33 -7.65 17.73
C LEU A 268 1.84 -7.44 17.78
N VAL A 269 2.51 -7.69 16.66
CA VAL A 269 3.95 -7.45 16.50
C VAL A 269 4.16 -6.27 15.57
N SER A 270 5.08 -5.38 15.93
CA SER A 270 5.57 -4.32 15.07
C SER A 270 6.95 -4.67 14.51
N THR A 271 7.14 -4.50 13.21
CA THR A 271 8.44 -4.61 12.52
C THR A 271 8.99 -3.23 12.21
N GLY A 272 10.32 -3.09 12.20
CA GLY A 272 10.99 -1.83 11.92
C GLY A 272 11.35 -1.07 13.20
N GLY A 273 11.00 0.22 13.24
CA GLY A 273 11.44 1.19 14.25
C GLY A 273 12.73 1.94 13.90
N TRP A 274 13.10 2.92 14.73
CA TRP A 274 14.29 3.75 14.55
C TRP A 274 15.56 2.90 14.39
N ASN A 275 16.30 3.11 13.30
CA ASN A 275 17.52 2.36 12.93
C ASN A 275 17.37 0.84 12.74
N ALA A 276 16.15 0.38 12.50
CA ALA A 276 15.91 -1.04 12.28
C ALA A 276 16.74 -1.62 11.13
N ASN A 277 17.28 -2.82 11.36
CA ASN A 277 17.71 -3.71 10.30
C ASN A 277 16.47 -4.34 9.64
N ASP A 278 15.76 -3.57 8.82
CA ASP A 278 14.45 -3.93 8.28
C ASP A 278 14.52 -5.18 7.37
N LEU A 279 13.55 -6.08 7.49
CA LEU A 279 13.44 -7.28 6.65
C LEU A 279 13.28 -6.92 5.17
N ALA A 280 12.58 -5.84 4.84
CA ALA A 280 12.41 -5.34 3.50
C ALA A 280 13.74 -4.95 2.84
N ARG A 281 14.77 -4.62 3.64
CA ARG A 281 16.14 -4.38 3.14
C ARG A 281 16.83 -5.68 2.77
N GLN A 282 16.66 -6.71 3.60
CA GLN A 282 17.47 -7.93 3.54
C GLN A 282 16.85 -9.02 2.65
N CYS A 283 15.54 -9.00 2.46
CA CYS A 283 14.84 -9.90 1.57
C CYS A 283 14.86 -9.36 0.13
N GLY A 284 15.33 -10.19 -0.81
CA GLY A 284 15.51 -9.78 -2.21
C GLY A 284 14.22 -9.66 -3.02
N THR A 285 13.11 -10.25 -2.55
CA THR A 285 11.82 -10.27 -3.26
C THR A 285 10.64 -10.10 -2.30
N ALA A 286 9.47 -9.72 -2.82
CA ALA A 286 8.23 -9.67 -2.03
C ALA A 286 7.84 -11.03 -1.47
N ASP A 287 8.03 -12.14 -2.21
CA ASP A 287 7.72 -13.49 -1.74
C ASP A 287 8.60 -13.91 -0.56
N SER A 288 9.90 -13.68 -0.64
CA SER A 288 10.84 -14.00 0.45
C SER A 288 10.57 -13.15 1.69
N LEU A 289 10.23 -11.87 1.49
CA LEU A 289 9.81 -10.97 2.55
C LEU A 289 8.50 -11.41 3.20
N ALA A 290 7.49 -11.77 2.41
CA ALA A 290 6.22 -12.28 2.89
C ALA A 290 6.41 -13.59 3.67
N ALA A 291 7.26 -14.51 3.20
CA ALA A 291 7.58 -15.74 3.92
C ALA A 291 8.24 -15.46 5.28
N ALA A 292 9.15 -14.48 5.36
CA ALA A 292 9.77 -14.09 6.61
C ALA A 292 8.74 -13.54 7.61
N TYR A 293 7.85 -12.64 7.19
CA TYR A 293 6.77 -12.15 8.04
C TYR A 293 5.76 -13.23 8.42
N GLN A 294 5.37 -14.09 7.46
CA GLN A 294 4.42 -15.19 7.67
C GLN A 294 4.94 -16.16 8.74
N SER A 295 6.24 -16.43 8.77
CA SER A 295 6.83 -17.32 9.78
C SER A 295 6.55 -16.86 11.22
N VAL A 296 6.52 -15.55 11.46
CA VAL A 296 6.23 -14.96 12.77
C VAL A 296 4.73 -14.92 13.03
N ILE A 297 3.94 -14.57 12.00
CA ILE A 297 2.46 -14.61 12.09
C ILE A 297 1.99 -16.01 12.48
N ASP A 298 2.56 -17.06 11.88
CA ASP A 298 2.20 -18.44 12.16
C ASP A 298 2.73 -18.89 13.53
N ALA A 299 3.99 -18.59 13.85
CA ALA A 299 4.61 -18.96 15.12
C ALA A 299 3.83 -18.39 16.32
N TYR A 300 3.36 -17.14 16.22
CA TYR A 300 2.66 -16.46 17.31
C TYR A 300 1.14 -16.47 17.14
N GLY A 301 0.61 -17.01 16.04
CA GLY A 301 -0.82 -16.97 15.73
C GLY A 301 -1.37 -15.55 15.73
N LEU A 302 -0.69 -14.63 15.05
CA LEU A 302 -1.06 -13.21 15.03
C LEU A 302 -2.30 -12.99 14.15
N THR A 303 -3.18 -12.10 14.60
CA THR A 303 -4.31 -11.58 13.81
C THR A 303 -4.06 -10.15 13.32
N ALA A 304 -3.01 -9.50 13.82
CA ALA A 304 -2.61 -8.16 13.45
C ALA A 304 -1.08 -8.03 13.41
N ILE A 305 -0.58 -7.22 12.48
CA ILE A 305 0.83 -6.87 12.35
C ILE A 305 0.96 -5.38 12.03
N ASP A 306 1.98 -4.74 12.59
CA ASP A 306 2.31 -3.34 12.40
C ASP A 306 3.66 -3.19 11.69
N PHE A 307 3.76 -2.20 10.80
CA PHE A 307 4.97 -1.86 10.08
C PHE A 307 5.39 -0.44 10.43
N ASP A 308 6.33 -0.31 11.35
CA ASP A 308 6.90 0.94 11.82
C ASP A 308 8.09 1.34 10.95
N ILE A 309 7.86 2.32 10.07
CA ILE A 309 8.75 2.61 8.94
C ILE A 309 9.37 3.98 9.14
N GLU A 310 10.62 3.96 9.59
CA GLU A 310 11.35 5.16 10.00
C GLU A 310 12.62 5.39 9.19
N LYS A 311 13.08 6.64 9.22
CA LYS A 311 14.40 7.03 8.72
C LYS A 311 15.33 7.29 9.91
N GLY A 312 16.04 6.25 10.34
CA GLY A 312 17.08 6.39 11.34
C GLY A 312 18.37 7.02 10.78
N ASP A 313 19.23 7.49 11.67
CA ASP A 313 20.54 8.08 11.30
C ASP A 313 21.49 7.05 10.65
N GLN A 314 21.42 5.79 11.08
CA GLN A 314 22.25 4.70 10.58
C GLN A 314 21.55 3.89 9.49
N GLN A 315 20.22 3.75 9.55
CA GLN A 315 19.44 3.00 8.56
C GLN A 315 18.21 3.77 8.10
N ASP A 316 18.15 4.02 6.79
CA ASP A 316 17.02 4.65 6.13
C ASP A 316 16.08 3.59 5.53
N ASN A 317 14.97 3.32 6.21
CA ASN A 317 13.97 2.34 5.76
C ASN A 317 12.76 3.00 5.08
N LEU A 318 12.82 4.33 4.88
CA LEU A 318 11.71 5.17 4.45
C LEU A 318 11.88 5.67 3.02
N THR A 319 13.05 6.20 2.66
CA THR A 319 13.23 6.93 1.39
C THR A 319 13.49 6.02 0.18
N ASP A 320 13.87 4.77 0.39
CA ASP A 320 14.00 3.78 -0.69
C ASP A 320 12.62 3.26 -1.09
N HIS A 321 12.06 3.87 -2.13
CA HIS A 321 10.76 3.48 -2.69
C HIS A 321 10.70 2.03 -3.18
N SER A 322 11.83 1.44 -3.60
CA SER A 322 11.83 0.03 -4.00
C SER A 322 11.65 -0.92 -2.80
N MET A 323 12.16 -0.53 -1.63
CA MET A 323 11.90 -1.23 -0.38
C MET A 323 10.44 -1.06 0.06
N ALA A 324 9.88 0.15 -0.09
CA ALA A 324 8.47 0.40 0.20
C ALA A 324 7.55 -0.46 -0.68
N ASP A 325 7.78 -0.50 -2.00
CA ASP A 325 7.00 -1.31 -2.94
C ASP A 325 7.11 -2.81 -2.65
N ARG A 326 8.33 -3.30 -2.34
CA ARG A 326 8.55 -4.69 -1.93
C ARG A 326 7.76 -5.02 -0.65
N ARG A 327 7.78 -4.13 0.34
CA ARG A 327 7.03 -4.28 1.59
C ARG A 327 5.53 -4.34 1.32
N SER A 328 5.00 -3.42 0.52
CA SER A 328 3.58 -3.37 0.13
C SER A 328 3.12 -4.65 -0.58
N GLN A 329 3.92 -5.15 -1.53
CA GLN A 329 3.64 -6.42 -2.22
C GLN A 329 3.67 -7.61 -1.26
N ALA A 330 4.65 -7.65 -0.34
CA ALA A 330 4.72 -8.71 0.67
C ALA A 330 3.50 -8.69 1.60
N ILE A 331 3.06 -7.51 2.03
CA ILE A 331 1.86 -7.34 2.86
C ILE A 331 0.61 -7.86 2.12
N LYS A 332 0.50 -7.60 0.80
CA LYS A 332 -0.60 -8.12 0.00
C LYS A 332 -0.64 -9.65 -0.01
N ILE A 333 0.52 -10.29 -0.14
CA ILE A 333 0.66 -11.75 -0.07
C ILE A 333 0.21 -12.27 1.30
N LEU A 334 0.62 -11.62 2.40
CA LEU A 334 0.19 -12.01 3.75
C LEU A 334 -1.35 -11.95 3.92
N GLN A 335 -1.97 -10.88 3.41
CA GLN A 335 -3.43 -10.75 3.46
C GLN A 335 -4.14 -11.81 2.61
N GLN A 336 -3.59 -12.17 1.44
CA GLN A 336 -4.09 -13.26 0.61
C GLN A 336 -3.95 -14.62 1.32
N ASN A 337 -2.80 -14.90 1.95
CA ASN A 337 -2.59 -16.12 2.73
C ASN A 337 -3.60 -16.24 3.88
N ALA A 338 -3.82 -15.14 4.62
CA ALA A 338 -4.83 -15.10 5.67
C ALA A 338 -6.23 -15.39 5.11
N ALA A 339 -6.63 -14.73 4.02
CA ALA A 339 -7.93 -14.92 3.38
C ALA A 339 -8.13 -16.37 2.88
N ASN A 340 -7.11 -16.98 2.27
CA ASN A 340 -7.13 -18.37 1.82
C ASN A 340 -7.29 -19.35 3.00
N ALA A 341 -6.79 -18.99 4.18
CA ALA A 341 -6.99 -19.73 5.42
C ALA A 341 -8.32 -19.40 6.13
N GLY A 342 -9.22 -18.60 5.51
CA GLY A 342 -10.48 -18.16 6.11
C GLY A 342 -10.31 -17.17 7.26
N LYS A 343 -9.17 -16.48 7.33
CA LYS A 343 -8.80 -15.51 8.38
C LYS A 343 -8.70 -14.10 7.80
N THR A 344 -8.72 -13.12 8.69
CA THR A 344 -8.38 -11.73 8.38
C THR A 344 -7.10 -11.36 9.11
N LEU A 345 -6.13 -10.81 8.40
CA LEU A 345 -4.93 -10.21 8.99
C LEU A 345 -5.08 -8.69 8.97
N THR A 346 -5.12 -8.06 10.14
CA THR A 346 -5.13 -6.61 10.29
C THR A 346 -3.73 -6.03 10.05
N VAL A 347 -3.63 -5.00 9.23
CA VAL A 347 -2.36 -4.34 8.87
C VAL A 347 -2.36 -2.89 9.33
N SER A 348 -1.35 -2.53 10.11
CA SER A 348 -1.05 -1.15 10.51
C SER A 348 0.25 -0.66 9.85
N LEU A 349 0.26 0.58 9.37
CA LEU A 349 1.46 1.29 8.92
C LEU A 349 1.74 2.40 9.92
N THR A 350 2.83 2.29 10.67
CA THR A 350 3.27 3.30 11.64
C THR A 350 4.29 4.23 11.02
N LEU A 351 4.00 5.54 11.02
CA LEU A 351 4.70 6.55 10.20
C LEU A 351 4.93 7.86 10.96
N GLY A 352 5.98 8.58 10.58
CA GLY A 352 6.24 9.93 11.06
C GLY A 352 5.24 10.94 10.48
N VAL A 353 4.91 11.98 11.26
CA VAL A 353 3.93 13.01 10.88
C VAL A 353 4.36 14.38 11.41
N LEU A 354 3.91 15.45 10.75
CA LEU A 354 4.01 16.82 11.26
C LEU A 354 2.61 17.43 11.46
N PRO A 355 2.35 18.19 12.55
CA PRO A 355 1.06 18.83 12.78
C PRO A 355 0.64 19.81 11.67
N GLU A 356 1.61 20.45 11.03
CA GLU A 356 1.41 21.52 10.06
C GLU A 356 1.16 20.97 8.66
N SER A 357 1.71 19.80 8.33
CA SER A 357 1.74 19.26 6.96
C SER A 357 1.26 17.81 6.80
N GLY A 358 1.06 17.08 7.90
CA GLY A 358 0.71 15.66 7.88
C GLY A 358 1.92 14.78 7.57
N LEU A 359 1.68 13.69 6.85
CA LEU A 359 2.76 12.84 6.32
C LEU A 359 3.57 13.63 5.29
N ASN A 360 4.90 13.63 5.42
CA ASN A 360 5.77 14.16 4.37
C ASN A 360 5.72 13.28 3.11
N ALA A 361 6.44 13.67 2.05
CA ALA A 361 6.38 12.98 0.76
C ALA A 361 6.72 11.48 0.85
N ASP A 362 7.76 11.12 1.60
CA ASP A 362 8.22 9.73 1.72
C ASP A 362 7.26 8.89 2.58
N ASN A 363 6.79 9.42 3.72
CA ASN A 363 5.78 8.74 4.55
C ASN A 363 4.46 8.55 3.77
N LEU A 364 4.03 9.57 3.03
CA LEU A 364 2.85 9.48 2.18
C LEU A 364 3.04 8.45 1.05
N TYR A 365 4.27 8.31 0.54
CA TYR A 365 4.59 7.29 -0.47
C TYR A 365 4.40 5.88 0.07
N ILE A 366 4.72 5.60 1.34
CA ILE A 366 4.45 4.29 1.95
C ILE A 366 2.96 3.92 1.86
N VAL A 367 2.07 4.85 2.22
CA VAL A 367 0.62 4.64 2.17
C VAL A 367 0.16 4.43 0.72
N LYS A 368 0.66 5.27 -0.22
CA LYS A 368 0.35 5.15 -1.65
C LYS A 368 0.82 3.81 -2.23
N SER A 369 2.03 3.38 -1.88
CA SER A 369 2.60 2.10 -2.30
C SER A 369 1.72 0.94 -1.83
N ALA A 370 1.26 0.95 -0.57
CA ALA A 370 0.36 -0.06 -0.04
C ALA A 370 -0.98 -0.09 -0.79
N ILE A 371 -1.59 1.08 -1.01
CA ILE A 371 -2.84 1.20 -1.79
C ILE A 371 -2.65 0.67 -3.22
N ASN A 372 -1.56 1.06 -3.89
CA ASN A 372 -1.25 0.64 -5.26
C ASN A 372 -1.00 -0.86 -5.37
N ALA A 373 -0.42 -1.49 -4.34
CA ALA A 373 -0.26 -2.94 -4.26
C ALA A 373 -1.58 -3.67 -3.90
N GLY A 374 -2.67 -2.94 -3.69
CA GLY A 374 -3.98 -3.49 -3.33
C GLY A 374 -4.05 -4.01 -1.89
N VAL A 375 -3.17 -3.53 -1.00
CA VAL A 375 -3.22 -3.82 0.44
C VAL A 375 -4.48 -3.20 1.03
N ARG A 376 -5.23 -3.99 1.82
CA ARG A 376 -6.26 -3.44 2.71
C ARG A 376 -5.56 -2.82 3.91
N VAL A 377 -5.22 -1.53 3.84
CA VAL A 377 -4.65 -0.81 4.98
C VAL A 377 -5.74 -0.63 6.02
N ASP A 378 -5.60 -1.28 7.18
CA ASP A 378 -6.58 -1.20 8.26
C ASP A 378 -6.30 -0.03 9.21
N LEU A 379 -5.04 0.42 9.29
CA LEU A 379 -4.62 1.55 10.10
C LEU A 379 -3.40 2.26 9.48
N VAL A 380 -3.46 3.59 9.41
CA VAL A 380 -2.29 4.47 9.27
C VAL A 380 -2.09 5.12 10.64
N ASN A 381 -1.13 4.59 11.38
CA ASN A 381 -0.83 4.97 12.75
C ASN A 381 0.28 6.03 12.76
N ILE A 382 -0.01 7.23 13.22
CA ILE A 382 0.97 8.32 13.19
C ILE A 382 1.69 8.48 14.52
N MET A 383 3.02 8.57 14.44
CA MET A 383 3.89 8.90 15.55
C MET A 383 3.85 10.41 15.79
N THR A 384 3.02 10.81 16.75
CA THR A 384 2.76 12.21 17.13
C THR A 384 3.77 12.67 18.17
N MET A 385 5.05 12.60 17.80
CA MET A 385 6.21 12.84 18.64
C MET A 385 7.36 13.41 17.80
N ASP A 386 8.35 13.97 18.48
CA ASP A 386 9.65 14.39 17.93
C ASP A 386 9.53 15.24 16.67
N TYR A 387 8.76 16.32 16.77
CA TYR A 387 8.54 17.23 15.64
C TYR A 387 9.77 18.09 15.35
N TYR A 388 10.58 18.41 16.38
CA TYR A 388 11.77 19.27 16.28
C TYR A 388 11.49 20.65 15.69
N GLU A 389 10.25 21.09 15.79
CA GLU A 389 9.84 22.45 15.49
C GLU A 389 9.93 23.21 16.82
N ASN A 390 10.58 24.38 16.87
CA ASN A 390 10.83 25.19 18.09
C ASN A 390 9.55 25.72 18.78
N ASN A 391 8.55 24.87 18.98
CA ASN A 391 7.18 25.11 19.41
C ASN A 391 6.65 23.89 20.21
N GLY A 392 7.51 23.26 21.02
CA GLY A 392 7.21 22.01 21.76
C GLY A 392 6.16 22.10 22.88
N GLY A 393 5.31 23.13 22.88
CA GLY A 393 4.17 23.26 23.78
C GLY A 393 2.88 22.66 23.20
N ALA A 394 1.96 22.27 24.09
CA ALA A 394 0.62 21.75 23.75
C ALA A 394 0.63 20.49 22.87
N MET A 395 1.42 19.48 23.26
CA MET A 395 1.62 18.25 22.49
C MET A 395 0.31 17.50 22.19
N GLY A 396 -0.70 17.59 23.07
CA GLY A 396 -2.01 16.98 22.82
C GLY A 396 -2.77 17.62 21.67
N ASP A 397 -2.75 18.96 21.58
CA ASP A 397 -3.37 19.70 20.48
C ASP A 397 -2.60 19.48 19.17
N ARG A 398 -1.27 19.43 19.24
CA ARG A 398 -0.41 19.14 18.07
C ARG A 398 -0.65 17.72 17.54
N ALA A 399 -0.83 16.73 18.40
CA ALA A 399 -1.21 15.38 18.00
C ALA A 399 -2.58 15.33 17.31
N ALA A 400 -3.59 16.02 17.86
CA ALA A 400 -4.91 16.14 17.24
C ALA A 400 -4.84 16.85 15.87
N GLN A 401 -4.04 17.91 15.76
CA GLN A 401 -3.81 18.62 14.50
C GLN A 401 -3.14 17.72 13.45
N ALA A 402 -2.12 16.95 13.84
CA ALA A 402 -1.47 15.99 12.95
C ALA A 402 -2.45 14.91 12.46
N ALA A 403 -3.32 14.41 13.34
CA ALA A 403 -4.39 13.47 12.97
C ALA A 403 -5.38 14.08 11.98
N GLN A 404 -5.76 15.35 12.14
CA GLN A 404 -6.57 16.07 11.15
C GLN A 404 -5.84 16.19 9.81
N LYS A 405 -4.54 16.49 9.78
CA LYS A 405 -3.78 16.53 8.53
C LYS A 405 -3.72 15.18 7.83
N LEU A 406 -3.52 14.10 8.59
CA LEU A 406 -3.59 12.76 8.04
C LEU A 406 -5.00 12.47 7.49
N HIS A 407 -6.06 12.82 8.21
CA HIS A 407 -7.43 12.66 7.72
C HIS A 407 -7.63 13.35 6.37
N ASP A 408 -7.20 14.61 6.24
CA ASP A 408 -7.29 15.37 5.00
C ASP A 408 -6.49 14.71 3.85
N GLN A 409 -5.32 14.12 4.16
CA GLN A 409 -4.53 13.36 3.18
C GLN A 409 -5.20 12.03 2.81
N LEU A 410 -5.79 11.32 3.77
CA LEU A 410 -6.52 10.08 3.51
C LEU A 410 -7.81 10.35 2.73
N ALA A 411 -8.48 11.48 2.93
CA ALA A 411 -9.63 11.89 2.12
C ALA A 411 -9.23 12.09 0.64
N GLN A 412 -8.01 12.57 0.38
CA GLN A 412 -7.47 12.70 -0.97
C GLN A 412 -7.06 11.34 -1.56
N LEU A 413 -6.52 10.44 -0.74
CA LEU A 413 -6.04 9.12 -1.18
C LEU A 413 -7.14 8.07 -1.31
N LEU A 414 -8.15 8.13 -0.45
CA LEU A 414 -9.25 7.16 -0.30
C LEU A 414 -10.62 7.86 -0.39
N PRO A 415 -10.87 8.57 -1.48
CA PRO A 415 -12.02 9.44 -1.67
C PRO A 415 -13.40 8.77 -1.66
N GLY A 416 -13.45 7.46 -1.93
CA GLY A 416 -14.69 6.68 -1.83
C GLY A 416 -15.09 6.33 -0.39
N LYS A 417 -14.27 6.69 0.61
CA LYS A 417 -14.57 6.45 2.02
C LYS A 417 -15.32 7.62 2.62
N SER A 418 -16.28 7.30 3.48
CA SER A 418 -16.92 8.29 4.35
C SER A 418 -15.95 8.86 5.38
N ASP A 419 -16.28 10.03 5.93
CA ASP A 419 -15.52 10.68 7.00
C ASP A 419 -15.28 9.72 8.19
N ALA A 420 -16.32 9.00 8.62
CA ALA A 420 -16.20 8.02 9.70
C ALA A 420 -15.25 6.84 9.34
N GLU A 421 -15.28 6.38 8.09
CA GLU A 421 -14.33 5.35 7.64
C GLU A 421 -12.91 5.89 7.60
N LEU A 422 -12.68 7.13 7.16
CA LEU A 422 -11.36 7.76 7.14
C LEU A 422 -10.80 7.92 8.55
N TRP A 423 -11.59 8.41 9.51
CA TRP A 423 -11.16 8.46 10.91
C TRP A 423 -10.88 7.08 11.48
N SER A 424 -11.67 6.06 11.12
CA SER A 424 -11.44 4.68 11.56
C SER A 424 -10.13 4.07 11.05
N LEU A 425 -9.51 4.66 10.02
CA LEU A 425 -8.18 4.28 9.53
C LEU A 425 -7.05 4.95 10.30
N ILE A 426 -7.31 5.94 11.15
CA ILE A 426 -6.26 6.72 11.81
C ILE A 426 -5.89 6.10 13.15
N GLY A 427 -4.59 5.86 13.34
CA GLY A 427 -4.00 5.59 14.65
C GLY A 427 -3.24 6.80 15.17
N ILE A 428 -3.27 7.05 16.48
CA ILE A 428 -2.48 8.13 17.11
C ILE A 428 -1.57 7.51 18.16
N THR A 429 -0.26 7.68 17.99
CA THR A 429 0.79 7.18 18.89
C THR A 429 1.68 8.32 19.34
N PRO A 430 1.44 8.93 20.51
CA PRO A 430 2.38 9.88 21.10
C PRO A 430 3.55 9.18 21.79
N MET A 431 4.62 9.92 22.06
CA MET A 431 5.66 9.52 23.03
C MET A 431 5.30 10.15 24.37
N ILE A 432 5.15 9.37 25.44
CA ILE A 432 4.65 9.90 26.73
C ILE A 432 5.73 10.65 27.52
N GLY A 433 5.39 11.75 28.19
CA GLY A 433 6.34 12.56 28.93
C GLY A 433 7.39 13.21 28.03
N GLN A 434 8.65 13.23 28.45
CA GLN A 434 9.77 13.81 27.72
C GLN A 434 10.02 13.07 26.40
N ASN A 435 9.93 13.79 25.29
CA ASN A 435 10.30 13.34 23.95
C ASN A 435 11.82 13.45 23.73
N ASP A 436 12.33 12.96 22.59
CA ASP A 436 13.74 13.09 22.22
C ASP A 436 14.12 14.54 21.89
N ASP A 437 13.18 15.36 21.42
CA ASP A 437 13.33 16.83 21.48
C ASP A 437 13.18 17.30 22.94
N PRO A 438 14.22 17.91 23.56
CA PRO A 438 14.15 18.42 24.93
C PRO A 438 13.07 19.49 25.15
N ASN A 439 12.54 20.12 24.09
CA ASN A 439 11.48 21.11 24.18
C ASN A 439 10.07 20.51 24.16
N GLU A 440 9.94 19.22 23.86
CA GLU A 440 8.67 18.53 23.73
C GLU A 440 8.41 17.63 24.94
N VAL A 441 7.30 17.91 25.65
CA VAL A 441 6.86 17.09 26.78
C VAL A 441 5.37 16.79 26.64
N PHE A 442 5.02 15.54 26.39
CA PHE A 442 3.64 15.06 26.33
C PHE A 442 3.12 14.70 27.72
N THR A 443 2.30 15.55 28.32
CA THR A 443 1.82 15.37 29.69
C THR A 443 0.61 14.45 29.77
N VAL A 444 0.22 14.06 31.00
CA VAL A 444 -1.05 13.33 31.21
C VAL A 444 -2.26 14.18 30.81
N ALA A 445 -2.17 15.52 30.86
CA ALA A 445 -3.22 16.40 30.36
C ALA A 445 -3.35 16.28 28.83
N ASP A 446 -2.22 16.25 28.11
CA ASP A 446 -2.19 16.02 26.66
C ASP A 446 -2.79 14.65 26.29
N ALA A 447 -2.53 13.61 27.10
CA ALA A 447 -3.15 12.29 26.93
C ALA A 447 -4.68 12.37 26.98
N ARG A 448 -5.23 13.16 27.90
CA ARG A 448 -6.68 13.37 28.02
C ARG A 448 -7.24 14.16 26.83
N THR A 449 -6.49 15.13 26.30
CA THR A 449 -6.84 15.85 25.07
C THR A 449 -6.93 14.90 23.89
N VAL A 450 -5.90 14.07 23.66
CA VAL A 450 -5.89 13.08 22.57
C VAL A 450 -7.01 12.05 22.74
N LEU A 451 -7.28 11.57 23.96
CA LEU A 451 -8.39 10.68 24.24
C LEU A 451 -9.75 11.31 23.87
N ALA A 452 -9.96 12.58 24.22
CA ALA A 452 -11.20 13.28 23.91
C ALA A 452 -11.38 13.43 22.39
N PHE A 453 -10.32 13.82 21.68
CA PHE A 453 -10.31 13.89 20.22
C PHE A 453 -10.61 12.53 19.57
N ALA A 454 -9.95 11.47 20.05
CA ALA A 454 -10.14 10.11 19.57
C ALA A 454 -11.60 9.63 19.71
N ARG A 455 -12.25 9.94 20.84
CA ARG A 455 -13.67 9.63 21.08
C ARG A 455 -14.60 10.45 20.20
N GLN A 456 -14.28 11.73 19.97
CA GLN A 456 -15.08 12.59 19.12
C GLN A 456 -15.10 12.10 17.67
N HIS A 457 -13.96 11.61 17.18
CA HIS A 457 -13.77 11.22 15.78
C HIS A 457 -13.87 9.72 15.53
N HIS A 458 -13.99 8.90 16.58
CA HIS A 458 -14.02 7.43 16.48
C HIS A 458 -12.81 6.85 15.74
N VAL A 459 -11.61 7.28 16.13
CA VAL A 459 -10.36 6.88 15.46
C VAL A 459 -10.14 5.36 15.49
N GLY A 460 -9.29 4.86 14.60
CA GLY A 460 -8.99 3.44 14.50
C GLY A 460 -8.38 2.86 15.77
N ARG A 461 -7.35 3.54 16.30
CA ARG A 461 -6.53 3.08 17.44
C ARG A 461 -5.85 4.23 18.17
N LEU A 462 -5.69 4.08 19.48
CA LEU A 462 -4.68 4.78 20.27
C LEU A 462 -3.53 3.85 20.64
N ALA A 463 -2.33 4.38 20.71
CA ALA A 463 -1.17 3.73 21.31
C ALA A 463 -0.25 4.80 21.89
N PHE A 464 0.88 4.39 22.45
CA PHE A 464 1.96 5.31 22.77
C PHE A 464 3.30 4.58 22.84
N TRP A 465 4.38 5.34 22.74
CA TRP A 465 5.74 4.92 23.08
C TRP A 465 6.13 5.40 24.49
N SER A 466 6.30 4.52 25.48
CA SER A 466 6.03 3.08 25.50
C SER A 466 5.67 2.64 26.92
N VAL A 467 5.13 1.43 27.10
CA VAL A 467 4.72 0.89 28.42
C VAL A 467 5.89 0.85 29.41
N GLY A 468 7.11 0.66 28.91
CA GLY A 468 8.32 0.70 29.72
C GLY A 468 8.54 2.04 30.42
N ARG A 469 8.05 3.13 29.82
CA ARG A 469 8.23 4.52 30.24
C ARG A 469 7.18 5.00 31.25
N ASP A 470 6.03 4.32 31.32
CA ASP A 470 4.87 4.71 32.14
C ASP A 470 5.05 4.31 33.63
N GLN A 471 6.06 4.90 34.27
CA GLN A 471 6.52 4.57 35.63
C GLN A 471 6.42 5.81 36.54
N GLN A 472 6.39 5.57 37.85
CA GLN A 472 6.47 6.64 38.84
C GLN A 472 7.90 7.11 39.11
N GLY A 473 8.04 8.33 39.65
CA GLY A 473 9.32 8.84 40.13
C GLY A 473 10.30 9.22 39.02
N CYS A 474 9.79 9.56 37.83
CA CYS A 474 10.62 9.86 36.66
C CYS A 474 11.11 11.31 36.58
N THR A 475 10.94 12.13 37.62
CA THR A 475 11.30 13.56 37.59
C THR A 475 12.79 13.80 37.35
N GLY A 476 13.12 14.70 36.43
CA GLY A 476 14.45 15.31 36.32
C GLY A 476 15.43 14.62 35.38
N GLY A 477 14.95 13.98 34.31
CA GLY A 477 15.79 13.35 33.28
C GLY A 477 15.31 13.64 31.86
N GLY A 478 16.16 13.35 30.87
CA GLY A 478 15.80 13.39 29.45
C GLY A 478 14.97 12.16 29.02
N ALA A 479 14.76 12.00 27.71
CA ALA A 479 14.12 10.81 27.15
C ALA A 479 14.80 9.53 27.66
N SER A 480 13.99 8.57 28.11
CA SER A 480 14.44 7.30 28.67
C SER A 480 13.48 6.20 28.28
N ALA A 481 14.01 5.00 28.04
CA ALA A 481 13.20 3.84 27.71
C ALA A 481 12.47 3.23 28.92
N SER A 482 12.92 3.53 30.15
CA SER A 482 12.35 3.02 31.40
C SER A 482 11.62 4.08 32.24
N CYS A 483 11.55 5.32 31.76
CA CYS A 483 10.89 6.42 32.45
C CYS A 483 10.40 7.49 31.47
N SER A 484 9.24 8.09 31.77
CA SER A 484 8.63 9.17 30.99
C SER A 484 9.28 10.54 31.23
N GLY A 485 10.20 10.68 32.19
CA GLY A 485 10.86 11.96 32.48
C GLY A 485 10.00 12.98 33.26
N ILE A 486 8.75 12.65 33.58
CA ILE A 486 7.82 13.52 34.33
C ILE A 486 7.28 12.85 35.59
N ASP A 487 6.78 13.63 36.54
CA ASP A 487 6.07 13.06 37.69
C ASP A 487 4.71 12.52 37.24
N SER A 488 4.49 11.22 37.45
CA SER A 488 3.24 10.52 37.14
C SER A 488 3.10 9.29 38.04
N GLN A 489 1.88 8.78 38.19
CA GLN A 489 1.65 7.51 38.88
C GLN A 489 2.01 6.33 37.96
N PRO A 490 2.28 5.13 38.50
CA PRO A 490 2.51 3.97 37.67
C PRO A 490 1.31 3.70 36.76
N TYR A 491 1.58 3.53 35.47
CA TYR A 491 0.58 3.27 34.44
C TYR A 491 -0.45 4.40 34.26
N GLU A 492 -0.12 5.66 34.59
CA GLU A 492 -1.09 6.75 34.51
C GLU A 492 -1.52 7.04 33.07
N PHE A 493 -0.58 7.03 32.12
CA PHE A 493 -0.93 7.20 30.70
C PHE A 493 -1.73 6.01 30.16
N THR A 494 -1.35 4.80 30.56
CA THR A 494 -2.09 3.57 30.26
C THR A 494 -3.55 3.69 30.72
N LYS A 495 -3.78 4.10 31.97
CA LYS A 495 -5.13 4.28 32.55
C LYS A 495 -5.95 5.39 31.90
N VAL A 496 -5.31 6.38 31.30
CA VAL A 496 -6.02 7.38 30.50
C VAL A 496 -6.47 6.75 29.18
N PHE A 497 -5.55 6.19 28.41
CA PHE A 497 -5.86 5.70 27.06
C PHE A 497 -6.65 4.39 27.02
N GLU A 498 -6.58 3.53 28.05
CA GLU A 498 -7.40 2.31 28.14
C GLU A 498 -8.91 2.58 28.15
N GLN A 499 -9.30 3.81 28.48
CA GLN A 499 -10.70 4.22 28.45
C GLN A 499 -11.22 4.41 27.02
N TYR A 500 -10.37 4.29 26.00
CA TYR A 500 -10.77 4.34 24.59
C TYR A 500 -11.25 2.97 24.10
N THR A 501 -12.52 2.88 23.72
CA THR A 501 -13.16 1.63 23.30
C THR A 501 -13.72 1.67 21.87
N GLY A 502 -13.39 2.72 21.10
CA GLY A 502 -14.01 3.01 19.80
C GLY A 502 -14.86 4.26 19.84
#